data_AF-A0AAV2CYM3-F1
#
_entry.id   AF-A0AAV2CYM3-F1
#
_cell.length_a   1.000
_cell.length_b   1.000
_cell.length_c   1.000
_cell.angle_alpha   90.00
_cell.angle_beta   90.00
_cell.angle_gamma   90.00
#
_symmetry.space_group_name_H-M   'P 1'
#
loop_
_entity.id
_entity.type
_entity.pdbx_description
1 polymer ?
#
loop_
_entity_poly.entity_id
_entity_poly.type
_entity_poly.pdbx_seq_one_letter_code
_entity_poly.pdbx_strand_id
1 'polypeptide(L)'
;METYLDQLNIVQRHKLRNLRTRSIDEHHHLEWEVFGELHARPQMEAVVRSPAWRRLLTLAEPTYKELVLEFYATFNHNSRGNSDHSNAVQFTLGGVEHSLSYWEFANALRLNSRTAGGPPLRLDLSDPTDFASQAYFQTICLPDSVDEEYVASQTRAALLCLEWRILNHLMCTSYTPSAGSSNRVTLRTLWLMHAMGRSEDIIQLGSVLARTFTKPAISTSRALVCGPVITALARIYGVDFTEMTLVRGPSPLSEANLRHQHLIAQHGRVRWIEGLPQPPIPAEGDQAESSAAGGRRVSRVPRRAQAPASPSPAPRSPSAGPPPPVVVPISDQLAAISQQNERILAGQELIHTRLDRERDRGRRLMSGQHYIMSYLGGGFFV
;
A
#
# COMPACT_ATOMS: atom_id res chain seq x y z
N MET A 1 11.25 -34.73 2.87
CA MET A 1 10.56 -33.42 2.91
C MET A 1 9.20 -33.40 3.63
N GLU A 2 8.33 -34.42 3.50
CA GLU A 2 7.10 -34.54 4.34
C GLU A 2 7.42 -34.42 5.84
N THR A 3 8.62 -34.89 6.22
CA THR A 3 9.21 -34.82 7.56
C THR A 3 9.18 -33.45 8.23
N TYR A 4 9.26 -32.32 7.51
CA TYR A 4 9.24 -30.99 8.14
C TYR A 4 7.82 -30.48 8.38
N LEU A 5 6.92 -30.67 7.40
CA LEU A 5 5.51 -30.31 7.56
C LEU A 5 4.82 -31.18 8.64
N ASP A 6 5.35 -32.37 8.90
CA ASP A 6 4.89 -33.25 9.97
C ASP A 6 5.25 -32.74 11.37
N GLN A 7 6.25 -31.88 11.52
CA GLN A 7 6.62 -31.28 12.80
C GLN A 7 5.68 -30.15 13.24
N LEU A 8 4.77 -29.72 12.37
CA LEU A 8 3.79 -28.68 12.67
C LEU A 8 2.84 -29.12 13.79
N ASN A 9 2.52 -28.20 14.71
CA ASN A 9 1.51 -28.42 15.73
C ASN A 9 0.09 -28.51 15.12
N ILE A 10 -0.89 -28.93 15.91
CA ILE A 10 -2.28 -29.16 15.45
C ILE A 10 -2.87 -27.90 14.79
N VAL A 11 -2.62 -26.72 15.35
CA VAL A 11 -3.13 -25.44 14.81
C VAL A 11 -2.50 -25.13 13.45
N GLN A 12 -1.18 -25.30 13.35
CA GLN A 12 -0.43 -25.10 12.11
C GLN A 12 -0.83 -26.10 11.02
N ARG A 13 -1.09 -27.37 11.37
CA ARG A 13 -1.59 -28.38 10.41
C ARG A 13 -2.98 -28.03 9.86
N HIS A 14 -3.88 -27.52 10.71
CA HIS A 14 -5.18 -27.04 10.26
C HIS A 14 -5.04 -25.86 9.30
N LYS A 15 -4.18 -24.89 9.64
CA LYS A 15 -3.85 -23.75 8.76
C LYS A 15 -3.26 -24.21 7.43
N LEU A 16 -2.31 -25.15 7.46
CA LEU A 16 -1.70 -25.74 6.26
C LEU A 16 -2.73 -26.36 5.33
N ARG A 17 -3.73 -27.09 5.85
CA ARG A 17 -4.82 -27.67 5.05
C ARG A 17 -5.57 -26.59 4.26
N ASN A 18 -5.86 -25.45 4.89
CA ASN A 18 -6.53 -24.32 4.26
C ASN A 18 -5.62 -23.54 3.29
N LEU A 19 -4.30 -23.56 3.50
CA LEU A 19 -3.35 -22.91 2.61
C LEU A 19 -3.11 -23.72 1.33
N ARG A 20 -3.15 -25.06 1.40
CA ARG A 20 -2.95 -25.96 0.25
C ARG A 20 -3.96 -25.77 -0.88
N THR A 21 -5.15 -25.23 -0.59
CA THR A 21 -6.19 -24.96 -1.59
C THR A 21 -6.06 -23.60 -2.25
N ARG A 22 -5.11 -22.76 -1.81
CA ARG A 22 -4.91 -21.40 -2.31
C ARG A 22 -3.93 -21.39 -3.48
N SER A 23 -4.12 -20.46 -4.40
CA SER A 23 -3.12 -20.19 -5.43
C SER A 23 -1.90 -19.53 -4.81
N ILE A 24 -0.73 -19.74 -5.41
CA ILE A 24 0.44 -18.92 -5.17
C ILE A 24 0.52 -17.97 -6.38
N ASP A 25 0.35 -16.68 -6.12
CA ASP A 25 0.28 -15.68 -7.18
C ASP A 25 1.64 -15.45 -7.81
N GLU A 26 1.59 -14.90 -9.02
CA GLU A 26 2.78 -14.49 -9.73
C GLU A 26 3.43 -13.26 -9.07
N HIS A 27 4.75 -13.27 -9.04
CA HIS A 27 5.56 -12.16 -8.56
C HIS A 27 6.37 -11.62 -9.73
N HIS A 28 6.24 -10.33 -10.00
CA HIS A 28 7.02 -9.65 -11.02
C HIS A 28 8.14 -8.86 -10.36
N HIS A 29 9.34 -8.95 -10.94
CA HIS A 29 10.47 -8.14 -10.52
C HIS A 29 10.86 -7.15 -11.62
N LEU A 30 11.50 -6.07 -11.19
CA LEU A 30 11.99 -5.02 -12.05
C LEU A 30 13.31 -5.47 -12.69
N GLU A 31 13.33 -5.49 -14.01
CA GLU A 31 14.53 -5.73 -14.81
C GLU A 31 14.94 -4.41 -15.47
N TRP A 32 16.10 -3.87 -15.09
CA TRP A 32 16.55 -2.54 -15.53
C TRP A 32 16.82 -2.45 -17.03
N GLU A 33 17.10 -3.59 -17.68
CA GLU A 33 17.40 -3.69 -19.11
C GLU A 33 16.19 -3.27 -19.96
N VAL A 34 14.99 -3.72 -19.57
CA VAL A 34 13.72 -3.32 -20.21
C VAL A 34 13.55 -1.80 -20.21
N PHE A 35 13.94 -1.12 -19.12
CA PHE A 35 13.87 0.35 -19.06
C PHE A 35 14.98 1.03 -19.87
N GLY A 36 16.10 0.35 -20.11
CA GLY A 36 17.13 0.81 -21.03
C GLY A 36 16.60 0.87 -22.47
N GLU A 37 15.96 -0.22 -22.91
CA GLU A 37 15.34 -0.32 -24.25
C GLU A 37 14.21 0.69 -24.44
N LEU A 38 13.47 0.99 -23.38
CA LEU A 38 12.39 1.99 -23.39
C LEU A 38 12.88 3.44 -23.20
N HIS A 39 14.20 3.67 -23.14
CA HIS A 39 14.81 4.98 -22.84
C HIS A 39 14.27 5.65 -21.56
N ALA A 40 13.90 4.82 -20.59
CA ALA A 40 13.18 5.16 -19.37
C ALA A 40 14.02 5.02 -18.10
N ARG A 41 15.20 4.41 -18.24
CA ARG A 41 16.02 4.00 -17.11
C ARG A 41 16.37 5.17 -16.19
N PRO A 42 16.80 6.35 -16.67
CA PRO A 42 17.10 7.49 -15.79
C PRO A 42 15.89 7.93 -14.95
N GLN A 43 14.69 7.95 -15.55
CA GLN A 43 13.45 8.35 -14.89
C GLN A 43 13.06 7.33 -13.81
N MET A 44 13.08 6.04 -14.15
CA MET A 44 12.78 4.98 -13.19
C MET A 44 13.81 4.92 -12.04
N GLU A 45 15.09 5.10 -12.34
CA GLU A 45 16.15 5.18 -11.32
C GLU A 45 15.99 6.42 -10.42
N ALA A 46 15.50 7.54 -10.97
CA ALA A 46 15.21 8.76 -10.22
C ALA A 46 13.99 8.63 -9.32
N VAL A 47 13.05 7.74 -9.64
CA VAL A 47 11.89 7.41 -8.80
C VAL A 47 12.27 6.41 -7.71
N VAL A 48 12.94 5.31 -8.06
CA VAL A 48 13.39 4.29 -7.10
C VAL A 48 14.77 4.66 -6.56
N ARG A 49 14.84 5.72 -5.75
CA ARG A 49 16.12 6.25 -5.22
C ARG A 49 16.73 5.34 -4.16
N SER A 50 15.90 4.82 -3.27
CA SER A 50 16.37 4.02 -2.13
C SER A 50 16.98 2.68 -2.59
N PRO A 51 18.22 2.37 -2.18
CA PRO A 51 18.84 1.08 -2.47
C PRO A 51 18.05 -0.11 -1.91
N ALA A 52 17.36 0.09 -0.80
CA ALA A 52 16.49 -0.88 -0.16
C ALA A 52 15.34 -1.29 -1.10
N TRP A 53 14.65 -0.30 -1.65
CA TRP A 53 13.58 -0.50 -2.62
C TRP A 53 14.10 -1.14 -3.89
N ARG A 54 15.25 -0.68 -4.43
CA ARG A 54 15.86 -1.32 -5.60
C ARG A 54 16.04 -2.81 -5.37
N ARG A 55 16.67 -3.22 -4.26
CA ARG A 55 16.89 -4.64 -3.93
C ARG A 55 15.61 -5.42 -3.80
N LEU A 56 14.58 -4.84 -3.18
CA LEU A 56 13.27 -5.49 -3.08
C LEU A 56 12.65 -5.68 -4.47
N LEU A 57 12.52 -4.61 -5.25
CA LEU A 57 11.84 -4.64 -6.54
C LEU A 57 12.59 -5.50 -7.59
N THR A 58 13.91 -5.66 -7.48
CA THR A 58 14.72 -6.50 -8.37
C THR A 58 14.90 -7.93 -7.86
N LEU A 59 14.14 -8.37 -6.86
CA LEU A 59 14.32 -9.69 -6.25
C LEU A 59 13.88 -10.81 -7.21
N ALA A 60 14.83 -11.35 -7.95
CA ALA A 60 14.62 -12.38 -8.98
C ALA A 60 14.76 -13.81 -8.41
N GLU A 61 13.99 -14.16 -7.39
CA GLU A 61 14.02 -15.50 -6.81
C GLU A 61 12.90 -16.41 -7.36
N PRO A 62 13.16 -17.72 -7.52
CA PRO A 62 12.10 -18.68 -7.81
C PRO A 62 11.15 -18.83 -6.61
N THR A 63 9.96 -19.37 -6.85
CA THR A 63 8.96 -19.65 -5.82
C THR A 63 8.74 -21.15 -5.67
N TYR A 64 8.97 -21.67 -4.46
CA TYR A 64 8.76 -23.07 -4.11
C TYR A 64 7.51 -23.25 -3.26
N LYS A 65 6.72 -24.29 -3.56
CA LYS A 65 5.42 -24.52 -2.92
C LYS A 65 5.57 -24.76 -1.42
N GLU A 66 6.54 -25.60 -1.05
CA GLU A 66 6.71 -26.10 0.31
C GLU A 66 7.21 -24.99 1.24
N LEU A 67 8.16 -24.16 0.78
CA LEU A 67 8.60 -22.97 1.53
C LEU A 67 7.46 -22.01 1.80
N VAL A 68 6.67 -21.70 0.77
CA VAL A 68 5.54 -20.78 0.90
C VAL A 68 4.52 -21.33 1.90
N LEU A 69 4.19 -22.62 1.80
CA LEU A 69 3.23 -23.25 2.70
C LEU A 69 3.73 -23.36 4.14
N GLU A 70 4.98 -23.75 4.36
CA GLU A 70 5.61 -23.82 5.68
C GLU A 70 5.66 -22.43 6.33
N PHE A 71 6.19 -21.46 5.58
CA PHE A 71 6.27 -20.07 6.03
C PHE A 71 4.90 -19.56 6.41
N TYR A 72 3.90 -19.63 5.53
CA TYR A 72 2.57 -19.11 5.85
C TYR A 72 1.85 -19.90 6.95
N ALA A 73 2.07 -21.21 7.08
CA ALA A 73 1.48 -22.00 8.16
C ALA A 73 2.01 -21.56 9.53
N THR A 74 3.28 -21.21 9.61
CA THR A 74 3.98 -20.85 10.86
C THR A 74 4.08 -19.34 11.10
N PHE A 75 3.82 -18.52 10.07
CA PHE A 75 3.96 -17.07 10.14
C PHE A 75 3.03 -16.47 11.20
N ASN A 76 3.62 -15.70 12.10
CA ASN A 76 2.98 -14.90 13.12
C ASN A 76 3.60 -13.50 13.13
N HIS A 77 2.75 -12.49 13.30
CA HIS A 77 3.12 -11.08 13.25
C HIS A 77 2.53 -10.36 14.45
N ASN A 78 3.40 -9.83 15.33
CA ASN A 78 2.99 -9.07 16.49
C ASN A 78 3.02 -7.56 16.19
N SER A 79 1.88 -7.02 15.73
CA SER A 79 1.74 -5.60 15.43
C SER A 79 1.67 -4.69 16.66
N ARG A 80 1.52 -5.24 17.87
CA ARG A 80 1.36 -4.49 19.12
C ARG A 80 2.66 -4.28 19.89
N GLY A 81 3.75 -4.92 19.48
CA GLY A 81 5.06 -4.80 20.12
C GLY A 81 5.84 -3.58 19.64
N ASN A 82 6.78 -3.11 20.46
CA ASN A 82 7.82 -2.19 20.02
C ASN A 82 8.56 -2.78 18.79
N SER A 83 8.96 -1.93 17.84
CA SER A 83 9.64 -2.34 16.59
C SER A 83 10.88 -3.19 16.83
N ASP A 84 11.50 -3.01 18.00
CA ASP A 84 12.78 -3.59 18.38
C ASP A 84 12.64 -4.92 19.13
N HIS A 85 11.42 -5.40 19.35
CA HIS A 85 11.23 -6.71 19.98
C HIS A 85 11.57 -7.84 19.02
N SER A 86 12.40 -8.77 19.48
CA SER A 86 12.85 -9.97 18.75
C SER A 86 11.74 -10.96 18.39
N ASN A 87 10.48 -10.67 18.71
CA ASN A 87 9.30 -11.47 18.39
C ASN A 87 8.26 -10.72 17.55
N ALA A 88 8.67 -9.64 16.87
CA ALA A 88 7.79 -8.91 15.97
C ALA A 88 7.32 -9.79 14.79
N VAL A 89 8.23 -10.64 14.28
CA VAL A 89 7.99 -11.57 13.18
C VAL A 89 8.48 -12.96 13.58
N GLN A 90 7.61 -13.96 13.48
CA GLN A 90 7.96 -15.36 13.76
C GLN A 90 7.52 -16.24 12.59
N PHE A 91 8.35 -17.19 12.19
CA PHE A 91 8.05 -18.16 11.14
C PHE A 91 9.02 -19.34 11.22
N THR A 92 8.73 -20.40 10.48
CA THR A 92 9.60 -21.56 10.30
C THR A 92 10.00 -21.66 8.83
N LEU A 93 11.27 -21.95 8.56
CA LEU A 93 11.79 -22.29 7.24
C LEU A 93 12.76 -23.47 7.37
N GLY A 94 12.56 -24.52 6.56
CA GLY A 94 13.42 -25.70 6.61
C GLY A 94 13.38 -26.42 7.97
N GLY A 95 12.24 -26.36 8.67
CA GLY A 95 12.06 -26.94 10.00
C GLY A 95 12.68 -26.14 11.15
N VAL A 96 13.31 -24.99 10.89
CA VAL A 96 13.92 -24.15 11.93
C VAL A 96 13.02 -22.96 12.24
N GLU A 97 12.69 -22.75 13.51
CA GLU A 97 11.94 -21.59 13.96
C GLU A 97 12.83 -20.34 14.02
N HIS A 98 12.33 -19.25 13.46
CA HIS A 98 12.96 -17.94 13.45
C HIS A 98 12.03 -16.94 14.15
N SER A 99 12.59 -16.15 15.04
CA SER A 99 11.92 -15.04 15.73
C SER A 99 12.80 -13.81 15.58
N LEU A 100 12.30 -12.79 14.90
CA LEU A 100 13.05 -11.60 14.49
C LEU A 100 12.29 -10.32 14.84
N SER A 101 13.02 -9.26 15.15
CA SER A 101 12.52 -7.88 15.06
C SER A 101 12.27 -7.49 13.60
N TYR A 102 11.54 -6.39 13.35
CA TYR A 102 11.39 -5.88 11.98
C TYR A 102 12.73 -5.50 11.35
N TRP A 103 13.66 -5.02 12.19
CA TRP A 103 15.00 -4.66 11.78
C TRP A 103 15.79 -5.88 11.30
N GLU A 104 15.84 -6.94 12.11
CA GLU A 104 16.53 -8.18 11.77
C GLU A 104 15.90 -8.84 10.54
N PHE A 105 14.57 -8.80 10.42
CA PHE A 105 13.85 -9.31 9.27
C PHE A 105 14.23 -8.57 7.97
N ALA A 106 14.29 -7.24 8.01
CA ALA A 106 14.76 -6.43 6.89
C ALA A 106 16.26 -6.65 6.60
N ASN A 107 17.09 -6.80 7.64
CA ASN A 107 18.52 -7.04 7.51
C ASN A 107 18.84 -8.39 6.86
N ALA A 108 18.09 -9.44 7.19
CA ALA A 108 18.23 -10.75 6.56
C ALA A 108 18.13 -10.59 5.04
N LEU A 109 17.09 -9.91 4.56
CA LEU A 109 16.86 -9.60 3.14
C LEU A 109 17.77 -8.49 2.58
N ARG A 110 18.75 -8.02 3.36
CA ARG A 110 19.64 -6.89 3.04
C ARG A 110 18.87 -5.62 2.68
N LEU A 111 17.65 -5.43 3.17
CA LEU A 111 16.81 -4.28 2.82
C LEU A 111 17.18 -3.02 3.59
N ASN A 112 18.04 -3.10 4.61
CA ASN A 112 18.54 -1.90 5.26
C ASN A 112 19.80 -1.41 4.55
N SER A 113 19.93 -0.11 4.34
CA SER A 113 21.16 0.55 3.90
C SER A 113 22.10 0.87 5.07
N ARG A 114 21.59 0.84 6.30
CA ARG A 114 22.25 1.48 7.43
C ARG A 114 23.53 0.73 7.75
N THR A 115 24.64 1.47 7.79
CA THR A 115 25.84 1.04 8.47
C THR A 115 25.49 0.76 9.94
N ALA A 116 25.88 -0.40 10.46
CA ALA A 116 25.62 -0.82 11.83
C ALA A 116 25.98 0.31 12.81
N GLY A 117 25.00 0.86 13.55
CA GLY A 117 25.24 1.87 14.60
C GLY A 117 24.38 3.13 14.63
N GLY A 118 23.56 3.44 13.62
CA GLY A 118 22.65 4.61 13.70
C GLY A 118 21.56 4.52 14.80
N PRO A 119 20.82 5.58 15.12
CA PRO A 119 19.65 5.49 15.99
C PRO A 119 18.52 4.69 15.30
N PRO A 120 17.69 3.92 16.03
CA PRO A 120 16.53 3.23 15.47
C PRO A 120 15.65 4.24 14.74
N LEU A 121 15.27 3.91 13.49
CA LEU A 121 14.42 4.76 12.68
C LEU A 121 13.05 4.83 13.35
N ARG A 122 12.81 5.97 13.99
CA ARG A 122 11.63 6.31 14.79
C ARG A 122 10.45 6.77 13.96
N LEU A 123 10.46 6.52 12.65
CA LEU A 123 9.26 6.74 11.88
C LEU A 123 8.34 5.54 12.08
N ASP A 124 7.47 5.73 13.07
CA ASP A 124 6.18 5.09 13.22
C ASP A 124 5.30 5.45 12.00
N LEU A 125 5.72 5.04 10.80
CA LEU A 125 4.84 5.05 9.62
C LEU A 125 3.85 3.87 9.72
N SER A 126 3.33 3.65 10.93
CA SER A 126 2.42 2.57 11.21
C SER A 126 1.05 2.82 10.61
N ASP A 127 0.73 4.04 10.18
CA ASP A 127 -0.54 4.35 9.53
C ASP A 127 -0.40 5.16 8.22
N PRO A 128 -0.89 4.65 7.09
CA PRO A 128 -1.08 5.41 5.85
C PRO A 128 -1.98 6.66 6.00
N THR A 129 -2.59 6.91 7.15
CA THR A 129 -3.43 8.09 7.41
C THR A 129 -2.65 9.38 7.60
N ASP A 130 -1.36 9.30 7.92
CA ASP A 130 -0.60 10.45 8.44
C ASP A 130 0.21 11.18 7.34
N PHE A 131 0.05 10.81 6.07
CA PHE A 131 0.69 11.50 4.95
C PHE A 131 -0.35 12.24 4.09
N ALA A 132 0.04 13.39 3.54
CA ALA A 132 -0.78 14.22 2.68
C ALA A 132 -1.04 13.54 1.31
N SER A 133 -1.91 12.53 1.32
CA SER A 133 -2.17 11.66 0.16
C SER A 133 -2.65 12.41 -1.06
N GLN A 134 -3.54 13.40 -0.90
CA GLN A 134 -3.96 14.28 -2.00
C GLN A 134 -2.77 15.03 -2.62
N ALA A 135 -2.01 15.76 -1.80
CA ALA A 135 -0.88 16.55 -2.27
C ALA A 135 0.17 15.67 -2.96
N TYR A 136 0.48 14.51 -2.38
CA TYR A 136 1.42 13.58 -3.02
C TYR A 136 0.87 13.00 -4.32
N PHE A 137 -0.41 12.61 -4.38
CA PHE A 137 -1.04 12.10 -5.60
C PHE A 137 -0.92 13.12 -6.75
N GLN A 138 -1.15 14.40 -6.47
CA GLN A 138 -1.02 15.48 -7.45
C GLN A 138 0.39 15.60 -8.04
N THR A 139 1.42 15.24 -7.27
CA THR A 139 2.83 15.29 -7.74
C THR A 139 3.23 14.14 -8.67
N ILE A 140 2.45 13.05 -8.67
CA ILE A 140 2.77 11.82 -9.41
C ILE A 140 1.75 11.48 -10.49
N CYS A 141 0.68 12.27 -10.59
CA CYS A 141 -0.36 12.13 -11.60
C CYS A 141 0.03 12.81 -12.92
N LEU A 142 -0.73 12.52 -13.97
CA LEU A 142 -0.60 13.19 -15.26
C LEU A 142 -0.94 14.69 -15.11
N PRO A 143 -0.28 15.60 -15.86
CA PRO A 143 -0.57 17.04 -15.79
C PRO A 143 -2.06 17.39 -15.96
N ASP A 144 -2.76 16.67 -16.84
CA ASP A 144 -4.19 16.88 -17.10
C ASP A 144 -5.11 16.34 -15.98
N SER A 145 -4.56 15.65 -14.99
CA SER A 145 -5.28 15.02 -13.87
C SER A 145 -4.95 15.65 -12.50
N VAL A 146 -4.20 16.75 -12.46
CA VAL A 146 -3.76 17.40 -11.21
C VAL A 146 -4.95 17.92 -10.38
N ASP A 147 -6.03 18.31 -11.03
CA ASP A 147 -7.26 18.78 -10.37
C ASP A 147 -8.16 17.65 -9.86
N GLU A 148 -7.81 16.38 -10.13
CA GLU A 148 -8.60 15.24 -9.66
C GLU A 148 -8.42 15.00 -8.15
N GLU A 149 -9.54 14.79 -7.47
CA GLU A 149 -9.54 14.39 -6.07
C GLU A 149 -9.14 12.92 -5.93
N TYR A 150 -8.15 12.67 -5.08
CA TYR A 150 -7.71 11.33 -4.72
C TYR A 150 -8.70 10.68 -3.77
N VAL A 151 -9.38 9.64 -4.27
CA VAL A 151 -10.27 8.79 -3.47
C VAL A 151 -9.76 7.36 -3.54
N ALA A 152 -9.19 6.85 -2.44
CA ALA A 152 -8.50 5.55 -2.39
C ALA A 152 -9.30 4.33 -2.93
N SER A 153 -10.63 4.41 -2.94
CA SER A 153 -11.52 3.35 -3.47
C SER A 153 -11.82 3.47 -4.97
N GLN A 154 -11.58 4.64 -5.58
CA GLN A 154 -12.01 5.00 -6.94
C GLN A 154 -10.85 5.40 -7.86
N THR A 155 -9.76 5.97 -7.31
CA THR A 155 -8.63 6.46 -8.10
C THR A 155 -8.02 5.35 -8.94
N ARG A 156 -7.98 5.59 -10.26
CA ARG A 156 -7.44 4.64 -11.24
C ARG A 156 -5.95 4.86 -11.42
N ALA A 157 -5.20 3.77 -11.60
CA ALA A 157 -3.77 3.83 -11.91
C ALA A 157 -3.47 4.52 -13.25
N ALA A 158 -4.46 4.61 -14.15
CA ALA A 158 -4.35 5.32 -15.41
C ALA A 158 -4.10 6.84 -15.26
N LEU A 159 -4.39 7.41 -14.08
CA LEU A 159 -4.14 8.82 -13.75
C LEU A 159 -2.69 9.09 -13.33
N LEU A 160 -1.94 8.03 -13.01
CA LEU A 160 -0.52 8.14 -12.67
C LEU A 160 0.32 8.34 -13.93
N CYS A 161 1.44 9.04 -13.80
CA CYS A 161 2.46 8.98 -14.84
C CYS A 161 3.02 7.55 -14.98
N LEU A 162 3.74 7.29 -16.08
CA LEU A 162 4.10 5.94 -16.48
C LEU A 162 4.96 5.20 -15.43
N GLU A 163 5.94 5.87 -14.84
CA GLU A 163 6.84 5.34 -13.82
C GLU A 163 6.03 4.82 -12.62
N TRP A 164 5.17 5.68 -12.09
CA TRP A 164 4.34 5.37 -10.93
C TRP A 164 3.25 4.37 -11.26
N ARG A 165 2.74 4.35 -12.49
CA ARG A 165 1.79 3.33 -12.94
C ARG A 165 2.42 1.94 -12.99
N ILE A 166 3.67 1.84 -13.46
CA ILE A 166 4.46 0.61 -13.45
C ILE A 166 4.74 0.15 -12.02
N LEU A 167 5.16 1.06 -11.14
CA LEU A 167 5.37 0.75 -9.73
C LEU A 167 4.08 0.34 -9.03
N ASN A 168 2.94 0.98 -9.35
CA ASN A 168 1.62 0.59 -8.83
C ASN A 168 1.32 -0.85 -9.19
N HIS A 169 1.52 -1.18 -10.46
CA HIS A 169 1.29 -2.52 -10.96
C HIS A 169 2.16 -3.53 -10.22
N LEU A 170 3.46 -3.28 -10.12
CA LEU A 170 4.40 -4.19 -9.48
C LEU A 170 4.08 -4.35 -7.98
N MET A 171 3.74 -3.27 -7.28
CA MET A 171 3.31 -3.34 -5.87
C MET A 171 2.02 -4.13 -5.71
N CYS A 172 0.99 -3.83 -6.49
CA CYS A 172 -0.31 -4.49 -6.39
C CYS A 172 -0.29 -5.96 -6.81
N THR A 173 0.63 -6.39 -7.68
CA THR A 173 0.77 -7.80 -8.05
C THR A 173 1.66 -8.58 -7.08
N SER A 174 2.74 -7.95 -6.60
CA SER A 174 3.83 -8.68 -5.97
C SER A 174 3.88 -8.54 -4.45
N TYR A 175 3.45 -7.40 -3.90
CA TYR A 175 3.67 -7.03 -2.49
C TYR A 175 2.40 -6.64 -1.73
N THR A 176 1.39 -6.12 -2.41
CA THR A 176 0.12 -5.70 -1.79
C THR A 176 -1.05 -6.16 -2.65
N PRO A 177 -1.19 -7.48 -2.88
CA PRO A 177 -2.33 -8.02 -3.61
C PRO A 177 -3.63 -7.57 -2.95
N SER A 178 -4.46 -6.88 -3.71
CA SER A 178 -5.86 -6.72 -3.35
C SER A 178 -6.76 -7.08 -4.51
N ALA A 179 -7.91 -7.69 -4.20
CA ALA A 179 -8.82 -8.23 -5.20
C ALA A 179 -9.22 -7.13 -6.20
N GLY A 180 -8.82 -7.28 -7.47
CA GLY A 180 -9.17 -6.35 -8.55
C GLY A 180 -8.40 -5.02 -8.58
N SER A 181 -7.21 -4.94 -7.98
CA SER A 181 -6.57 -3.65 -7.66
C SER A 181 -5.36 -3.21 -8.47
N SER A 182 -4.87 -3.99 -9.45
CA SER A 182 -3.71 -3.53 -10.25
C SER A 182 -3.97 -2.20 -10.97
N ASN A 183 -5.25 -1.91 -11.26
CA ASN A 183 -5.71 -0.66 -11.87
C ASN A 183 -6.21 0.38 -10.86
N ARG A 184 -6.09 0.14 -9.55
CA ARG A 184 -6.48 1.09 -8.49
C ARG A 184 -5.25 1.55 -7.72
N VAL A 185 -5.26 2.82 -7.32
CA VAL A 185 -4.24 3.40 -6.46
C VAL A 185 -4.81 3.42 -5.05
N THR A 186 -4.44 2.42 -4.25
CA THR A 186 -4.90 2.36 -2.85
C THR A 186 -4.07 3.30 -1.98
N LEU A 187 -4.60 3.70 -0.82
CA LEU A 187 -3.86 4.54 0.13
C LEU A 187 -2.55 3.88 0.55
N ARG A 188 -2.55 2.55 0.73
CA ARG A 188 -1.35 1.79 1.05
C ARG A 188 -0.34 1.82 -0.10
N THR A 189 -0.78 1.64 -1.34
CA THR A 189 0.13 1.66 -2.50
C THR A 189 0.72 3.06 -2.72
N LEU A 190 -0.12 4.10 -2.61
CA LEU A 190 0.32 5.49 -2.71
C LEU A 190 1.31 5.86 -1.60
N TRP A 191 1.05 5.41 -0.37
CA TRP A 191 1.95 5.59 0.75
C TRP A 191 3.31 4.92 0.48
N LEU A 192 3.33 3.67 -0.02
CA LEU A 192 4.58 2.97 -0.37
C LEU A 192 5.34 3.68 -1.49
N MET A 193 4.65 4.25 -2.47
CA MET A 193 5.26 5.07 -3.53
C MET A 193 5.91 6.34 -2.98
N HIS A 194 5.19 7.08 -2.13
CA HIS A 194 5.76 8.23 -1.42
C HIS A 194 7.03 7.84 -0.68
N ALA A 195 6.99 6.67 -0.05
CA ALA A 195 8.10 6.10 0.65
C ALA A 195 9.29 5.78 -0.29
N MET A 196 9.06 5.23 -1.49
CA MET A 196 10.12 4.97 -2.49
C MET A 196 10.83 6.22 -2.98
N GLY A 197 10.08 7.31 -3.14
CA GLY A 197 10.59 8.58 -3.67
C GLY A 197 11.49 9.35 -2.70
N ARG A 198 11.43 9.04 -1.40
CA ARG A 198 12.31 9.65 -0.40
C ARG A 198 13.69 8.98 -0.43
N SER A 199 14.74 9.79 -0.44
CA SER A 199 16.14 9.33 -0.46
C SER A 199 16.60 8.72 0.87
N GLU A 200 15.88 8.99 1.95
CA GLU A 200 16.23 8.51 3.27
C GLU A 200 15.59 7.15 3.55
N ASP A 201 16.34 6.31 4.29
CA ASP A 201 15.96 4.95 4.68
C ASP A 201 14.89 4.92 5.78
N ILE A 202 13.91 5.79 5.69
CA ILE A 202 12.92 6.08 6.73
C ILE A 202 11.99 4.87 6.98
N ILE A 203 11.85 3.99 6.00
CA ILE A 203 10.82 2.95 6.02
C ILE A 203 11.39 1.68 6.60
N GLN A 204 10.74 1.21 7.67
CA GLN A 204 10.94 -0.15 8.15
C GLN A 204 10.30 -1.13 7.14
N LEU A 205 10.98 -1.42 6.03
CA LEU A 205 10.53 -2.38 5.01
C LEU A 205 10.21 -3.75 5.61
N GLY A 206 10.90 -4.13 6.70
CA GLY A 206 10.57 -5.33 7.45
C GLY A 206 9.14 -5.33 8.00
N SER A 207 8.67 -4.19 8.54
CA SER A 207 7.29 -4.03 9.02
C SER A 207 6.29 -4.04 7.86
N VAL A 208 6.62 -3.38 6.75
CA VAL A 208 5.80 -3.39 5.53
C VAL A 208 5.59 -4.81 5.02
N LEU A 209 6.68 -5.57 4.86
CA LEU A 209 6.67 -6.96 4.42
C LEU A 209 5.93 -7.85 5.42
N ALA A 210 6.21 -7.72 6.72
CA ALA A 210 5.51 -8.48 7.76
C ALA A 210 3.98 -8.30 7.65
N ARG A 211 3.51 -7.06 7.53
CA ARG A 211 2.09 -6.75 7.34
C ARG A 211 1.51 -7.33 6.04
N THR A 212 2.31 -7.38 4.98
CA THR A 212 1.92 -8.00 3.71
C THR A 212 1.67 -9.49 3.87
N PHE A 213 2.46 -10.19 4.70
CA PHE A 213 2.27 -11.62 4.98
C PHE A 213 1.07 -11.90 5.91
N THR A 214 0.70 -10.97 6.79
CA THR A 214 -0.38 -11.15 7.77
C THR A 214 -1.72 -11.46 7.13
N LYS A 215 -2.11 -10.74 6.08
CA LYS A 215 -3.43 -10.92 5.45
C LYS A 215 -3.55 -12.29 4.77
N PRO A 216 -2.62 -12.75 3.92
CA PRO A 216 -2.69 -14.12 3.39
C PRO A 216 -2.57 -15.18 4.49
N ALA A 217 -1.81 -14.94 5.56
CA ALA A 217 -1.68 -15.91 6.66
C ALA A 217 -3.00 -16.13 7.44
N ILE A 218 -3.76 -15.06 7.69
CA ILE A 218 -4.93 -15.12 8.61
C ILE A 218 -6.27 -15.13 7.86
N SER A 219 -6.37 -14.45 6.72
CA SER A 219 -7.66 -14.25 6.03
C SER A 219 -7.99 -15.38 5.04
N THR A 220 -9.18 -15.33 4.46
CA THR A 220 -9.64 -16.18 3.34
C THR A 220 -9.09 -15.73 1.97
N SER A 221 -8.00 -14.94 1.95
CA SER A 221 -7.31 -14.59 0.71
C SER A 221 -7.14 -15.83 -0.16
N ARG A 222 -7.56 -15.75 -1.42
CA ARG A 222 -7.45 -16.86 -2.37
C ARG A 222 -6.00 -17.14 -2.77
N ALA A 223 -5.12 -16.17 -2.56
CA ALA A 223 -3.75 -16.21 -3.00
C ALA A 223 -2.73 -15.96 -1.89
N LEU A 224 -1.59 -16.64 -2.02
CA LEU A 224 -0.35 -16.44 -1.28
C LEU A 224 0.63 -15.66 -2.16
N VAL A 225 1.37 -14.71 -1.57
CA VAL A 225 2.23 -13.77 -2.30
C VAL A 225 3.64 -13.75 -1.74
N CYS A 226 4.51 -12.94 -2.36
CA CYS A 226 5.89 -12.73 -1.91
C CYS A 226 6.71 -14.04 -1.84
N GLY A 227 6.41 -15.02 -2.69
CA GLY A 227 7.17 -16.26 -2.82
C GLY A 227 8.69 -16.02 -2.97
N PRO A 228 9.12 -15.08 -3.84
CA PRO A 228 10.54 -14.75 -3.98
C PRO A 228 11.20 -14.23 -2.70
N VAL A 229 10.48 -13.46 -1.88
CA VAL A 229 10.97 -12.98 -0.58
C VAL A 229 11.19 -14.15 0.39
N ILE A 230 10.27 -15.12 0.39
CA ILE A 230 10.37 -16.32 1.23
C ILE A 230 11.56 -17.18 0.78
N THR A 231 11.75 -17.37 -0.52
CA THR A 231 12.90 -18.09 -1.07
C THR A 231 14.23 -17.40 -0.75
N ALA A 232 14.28 -16.07 -0.85
CA ALA A 232 15.46 -15.30 -0.47
C ALA A 232 15.85 -15.57 1.00
N LEU A 233 14.87 -15.48 1.92
CA LEU A 233 15.08 -15.79 3.34
C LEU A 233 15.57 -17.22 3.54
N ALA A 234 14.93 -18.19 2.89
CA ALA A 234 15.31 -19.59 3.00
C ALA A 234 16.75 -19.82 2.53
N ARG A 235 17.20 -19.13 1.47
CA ARG A 235 18.58 -19.20 0.99
C ARG A 235 19.56 -18.62 2.00
N ILE A 236 19.22 -17.49 2.62
CA ILE A 236 20.04 -16.87 3.67
C ILE A 236 20.22 -17.81 4.86
N TYR A 237 19.19 -18.59 5.20
CA TYR A 237 19.23 -19.58 6.26
C TYR A 237 19.77 -20.96 5.84
N GLY A 238 20.23 -21.11 4.59
CA GLY A 238 20.85 -22.35 4.12
C GLY A 238 19.88 -23.52 3.95
N VAL A 239 18.61 -23.24 3.66
CA VAL A 239 17.61 -24.28 3.36
C VAL A 239 17.92 -24.91 2.01
N ASP A 240 17.90 -26.25 1.94
CA ASP A 240 18.07 -27.01 0.71
C ASP A 240 16.76 -27.06 -0.10
N PHE A 241 16.83 -26.73 -1.40
CA PHE A 241 15.69 -26.68 -2.31
C PHE A 241 15.57 -27.90 -3.23
N THR A 242 16.51 -28.86 -3.16
CA THR A 242 16.69 -29.91 -4.17
C THR A 242 15.43 -30.76 -4.41
N GLU A 243 14.67 -31.06 -3.36
CA GLU A 243 13.46 -31.88 -3.46
C GLU A 243 12.18 -31.05 -3.70
N MET A 244 12.25 -29.71 -3.65
CA MET A 244 11.06 -28.84 -3.57
C MET A 244 10.36 -28.64 -4.90
N THR A 245 9.03 -28.51 -4.86
CA THR A 245 8.22 -28.26 -6.04
C THR A 245 8.33 -26.80 -6.45
N LEU A 246 9.06 -26.56 -7.55
CA LEU A 246 9.09 -25.25 -8.20
C LEU A 246 7.69 -24.91 -8.74
N VAL A 247 7.10 -23.84 -8.21
CA VAL A 247 5.79 -23.34 -8.67
C VAL A 247 6.00 -22.42 -9.87
N ARG A 248 6.95 -21.49 -9.75
CA ARG A 248 7.31 -20.52 -10.79
C ARG A 248 8.77 -20.12 -10.65
N GLY A 249 9.44 -19.89 -11.78
CA GLY A 249 10.73 -19.21 -11.82
C GLY A 249 10.59 -17.69 -11.63
N PRO A 250 11.71 -16.96 -11.59
CA PRO A 250 11.70 -15.49 -11.63
C PRO A 250 10.96 -14.99 -12.88
N SER A 251 9.96 -14.13 -12.70
CA SER A 251 9.19 -13.53 -13.80
C SER A 251 9.55 -12.04 -13.90
N PRO A 252 10.40 -11.63 -14.85
CA PRO A 252 10.70 -10.21 -15.02
C PRO A 252 9.49 -9.47 -15.56
N LEU A 253 9.40 -8.18 -15.24
CA LEU A 253 8.42 -7.30 -15.86
C LEU A 253 8.85 -6.97 -17.30
N SER A 254 8.56 -7.89 -18.22
CA SER A 254 8.95 -7.77 -19.62
C SER A 254 8.14 -6.69 -20.37
N GLU A 255 8.65 -6.24 -21.52
CA GLU A 255 7.91 -5.35 -22.40
C GLU A 255 6.55 -5.95 -22.82
N ALA A 256 6.50 -7.26 -23.06
CA ALA A 256 5.26 -7.95 -23.39
C ALA A 256 4.25 -7.88 -22.23
N ASN A 257 4.71 -8.02 -20.98
CA ASN A 257 3.86 -7.83 -19.80
C ASN A 257 3.35 -6.39 -19.73
N LEU A 258 4.23 -5.40 -19.93
CA LEU A 258 3.84 -3.98 -19.93
C LEU A 258 2.79 -3.66 -21.01
N ARG A 259 2.94 -4.21 -22.22
CA ARG A 259 1.96 -4.04 -23.32
C ARG A 259 0.65 -4.77 -23.03
N HIS A 260 0.72 -6.01 -22.57
CA HIS A 260 -0.46 -6.82 -22.25
C HIS A 260 -1.31 -6.16 -21.16
N GLN A 261 -0.66 -5.49 -20.22
CA GLN A 261 -1.33 -4.78 -19.13
C GLN A 261 -1.71 -3.34 -19.48
N HIS A 262 -1.55 -2.93 -20.74
CA HIS A 262 -1.80 -1.58 -21.23
C HIS A 262 -1.04 -0.49 -20.45
N LEU A 263 0.12 -0.85 -19.89
CA LEU A 263 1.04 0.09 -19.26
C LEU A 263 1.84 0.86 -20.31
N ILE A 264 2.03 0.28 -21.50
CA ILE A 264 2.61 0.97 -22.66
C ILE A 264 1.77 0.65 -23.91
N ALA A 265 1.88 1.50 -24.94
CA ALA A 265 1.10 1.36 -26.16
C ALA A 265 1.39 0.04 -26.90
N GLN A 266 0.37 -0.59 -27.49
CA GLN A 266 0.53 -1.82 -28.27
C GLN A 266 1.28 -1.59 -29.59
N HIS A 267 1.16 -0.39 -30.16
CA HIS A 267 1.79 0.04 -31.41
C HIS A 267 2.38 1.44 -31.24
N GLY A 268 3.68 1.60 -31.47
CA GLY A 268 4.40 2.88 -31.43
C GLY A 268 5.51 2.95 -30.38
N ARG A 269 6.34 4.01 -30.46
CA ARG A 269 7.35 4.31 -29.44
C ARG A 269 6.66 4.80 -28.16
N VAL A 270 7.02 4.22 -27.01
CA VAL A 270 6.59 4.71 -25.70
C VAL A 270 7.07 6.15 -25.54
N ARG A 271 6.15 7.10 -25.43
CA ARG A 271 6.48 8.47 -25.10
C ARG A 271 6.37 8.63 -23.59
N TRP A 272 7.53 8.74 -22.94
CA TRP A 272 7.61 9.24 -21.58
C TRP A 272 7.22 10.72 -21.60
N ILE A 273 6.48 11.15 -20.58
CA ILE A 273 6.20 12.57 -20.41
C ILE A 273 7.49 13.19 -19.87
N GLU A 274 8.23 13.86 -20.75
CA GLU A 274 9.40 14.63 -20.35
C GLU A 274 8.97 15.81 -19.46
N GLY A 275 9.67 16.01 -18.34
CA GLY A 275 9.53 17.23 -17.53
C GLY A 275 8.54 17.18 -16.37
N LEU A 276 8.22 16.01 -15.83
CA LEU A 276 7.49 15.97 -14.54
C LEU A 276 8.30 16.70 -13.47
N PRO A 277 7.69 17.65 -12.73
CA PRO A 277 8.36 18.26 -11.59
C PRO A 277 8.76 17.14 -10.64
N GLN A 278 10.00 17.18 -10.13
CA GLN A 278 10.35 16.30 -9.03
C GLN A 278 9.34 16.58 -7.90
N PRO A 279 8.72 15.55 -7.31
CA PRO A 279 7.82 15.77 -6.19
C PRO A 279 8.59 16.59 -5.15
N PRO A 280 8.02 17.71 -4.66
CA PRO A 280 8.69 18.51 -3.64
C PRO A 280 9.03 17.57 -2.51
N ILE A 281 10.32 17.47 -2.17
CA ILE A 281 10.76 16.75 -0.99
C ILE A 281 10.03 17.45 0.17
N PRO A 282 9.13 16.76 0.90
CA PRO A 282 8.42 17.40 1.99
C PRO A 282 9.48 17.89 2.97
N ALA A 283 9.53 19.22 3.15
CA ALA A 283 10.42 19.85 4.09
C ALA A 283 10.23 19.18 5.45
N GLU A 284 11.33 18.74 6.05
CA GLU A 284 11.32 18.23 7.42
C GLU A 284 10.90 19.37 8.34
N GLY A 285 9.61 19.47 8.68
CA GLY A 285 9.14 20.58 9.51
C GLY A 285 7.63 20.68 9.74
N ASP A 286 6.78 20.27 8.80
CA ASP A 286 5.33 20.47 8.95
C ASP A 286 4.66 19.34 9.74
N GLN A 287 5.07 19.19 11.01
CA GLN A 287 4.15 18.77 12.08
C GLN A 287 3.55 20.02 12.71
N ALA A 288 2.82 20.82 11.93
CA ALA A 288 2.05 21.94 12.43
C ALA A 288 0.58 21.54 12.57
N GLU A 289 0.18 21.31 13.81
CA GLU A 289 -1.16 21.58 14.36
C GLU A 289 -2.38 21.00 13.62
N SER A 290 -2.59 19.69 13.74
CA SER A 290 -3.95 19.16 13.72
C SER A 290 -4.59 19.35 15.09
N SER A 291 -5.13 20.54 15.32
CA SER A 291 -5.96 20.83 16.49
C SER A 291 -7.44 20.58 16.18
N ALA A 292 -8.04 19.76 17.04
CA ALA A 292 -9.46 19.65 17.35
C ALA A 292 -10.44 19.12 16.28
N ALA A 293 -10.93 17.88 16.49
CA ALA A 293 -12.26 17.63 17.08
C ALA A 293 -12.65 16.14 16.92
N GLY A 294 -12.27 15.32 17.90
CA GLY A 294 -12.69 13.92 17.97
C GLY A 294 -12.97 13.51 19.40
N GLY A 295 -14.18 13.81 19.89
CA GLY A 295 -14.62 13.46 21.24
C GLY A 295 -14.62 11.95 21.46
N ARG A 296 -13.65 11.45 22.22
CA ARG A 296 -13.64 10.06 22.72
C ARG A 296 -14.19 10.04 24.14
N ARG A 297 -15.43 9.55 24.27
CA ARG A 297 -16.04 9.19 25.56
C ARG A 297 -15.20 8.09 26.24
N VAL A 298 -14.61 8.41 27.39
CA VAL A 298 -14.05 7.42 28.31
C VAL A 298 -15.06 7.25 29.44
N SER A 299 -15.72 6.09 29.48
CA SER A 299 -16.48 5.66 30.65
C SER A 299 -15.51 5.18 31.73
N ARG A 300 -15.42 5.91 32.85
CA ARG A 300 -14.74 5.47 34.07
C ARG A 300 -15.76 5.16 35.15
N VAL A 301 -15.69 3.93 35.66
CA VAL A 301 -16.36 3.44 36.88
C VAL A 301 -15.57 3.94 38.11
N PRO A 302 -16.20 4.31 39.23
CA PRO A 302 -15.48 4.83 40.39
C PRO A 302 -15.09 3.71 41.38
N ARG A 303 -13.90 3.82 41.97
CA ARG A 303 -13.53 3.10 43.20
C ARG A 303 -12.97 4.08 44.24
N ARG A 304 -13.49 3.95 45.45
CA ARG A 304 -13.43 4.85 46.61
C ARG A 304 -12.27 4.50 47.57
N ALA A 305 -11.91 5.50 48.39
CA ALA A 305 -11.11 5.50 49.63
C ALA A 305 -9.59 5.63 49.46
N GLN A 306 -8.81 6.35 50.28
CA GLN A 306 -9.00 7.26 51.43
C GLN A 306 -7.67 8.05 51.58
N ALA A 307 -7.68 9.22 52.22
CA ALA A 307 -6.55 10.15 52.43
C ALA A 307 -5.50 9.65 53.46
N PRO A 308 -4.35 10.32 53.68
CA PRO A 308 -4.33 11.52 54.54
C PRO A 308 -3.36 12.68 54.14
N ALA A 309 -3.50 13.73 54.94
CA ALA A 309 -3.11 15.13 54.83
C ALA A 309 -1.61 15.49 54.69
N SER A 310 -1.37 16.66 54.08
CA SER A 310 -0.19 17.52 54.24
C SER A 310 -0.51 18.95 53.73
N PRO A 311 0.24 19.99 54.16
CA PRO A 311 -0.31 21.26 54.61
C PRO A 311 -0.44 22.37 53.55
N SER A 312 -1.23 23.37 53.91
CA SER A 312 -1.63 24.56 53.15
C SER A 312 -0.50 25.30 52.39
N PRO A 313 -0.76 25.76 51.16
CA PRO A 313 -0.02 26.85 50.55
C PRO A 313 -0.76 28.20 50.65
N ALA A 314 0.04 29.25 50.66
CA ALA A 314 -0.27 30.68 50.76
C ALA A 314 -1.35 31.22 49.78
N PRO A 315 -1.96 32.38 50.06
CA PRO A 315 -3.04 32.94 49.24
C PRO A 315 -2.54 33.34 47.83
N ARG A 316 -3.24 32.83 46.81
CA ARG A 316 -3.08 33.24 45.41
C ARG A 316 -3.99 34.43 45.09
N SER A 317 -3.42 35.41 44.42
CA SER A 317 -4.08 36.59 43.83
C SER A 317 -5.22 36.20 42.87
N PRO A 318 -6.24 37.06 42.69
CA PRO A 318 -7.41 36.74 41.89
C PRO A 318 -7.08 36.59 40.39
N SER A 319 -7.36 35.40 39.87
CA SER A 319 -7.38 35.09 38.42
C SER A 319 -8.59 35.77 37.79
N ALA A 320 -8.37 36.53 36.72
CA ALA A 320 -9.42 37.00 35.83
C ALA A 320 -10.23 35.81 35.30
N GLY A 321 -11.55 35.88 35.40
CA GLY A 321 -12.46 34.85 34.91
C GLY A 321 -12.45 34.75 33.38
N PRO A 322 -12.82 33.59 32.81
CA PRO A 322 -12.92 33.42 31.37
C PRO A 322 -13.97 34.36 30.78
N PRO A 323 -13.75 34.89 29.56
CA PRO A 323 -14.70 35.77 28.90
C PRO A 323 -16.04 35.05 28.65
N PRO A 324 -17.17 35.76 28.72
CA PRO A 324 -18.48 35.19 28.48
C PRO A 324 -18.60 34.65 27.05
N PRO A 325 -19.38 33.58 26.83
CA PRO A 325 -19.59 33.01 25.51
C PRO A 325 -20.23 34.05 24.59
N VAL A 326 -19.62 34.25 23.43
CA VAL A 326 -20.18 35.08 22.36
C VAL A 326 -21.47 34.42 21.88
N VAL A 327 -22.60 35.00 22.25
CA VAL A 327 -23.92 34.57 21.78
C VAL A 327 -24.04 35.05 20.33
N VAL A 328 -23.74 34.16 19.38
CA VAL A 328 -24.01 34.40 17.96
C VAL A 328 -25.53 34.45 17.79
N PRO A 329 -26.10 35.50 17.17
CA PRO A 329 -27.53 35.60 16.92
C PRO A 329 -28.03 34.38 16.14
N ILE A 330 -29.14 33.79 16.58
CA ILE A 330 -29.79 32.63 15.93
C ILE A 330 -30.13 32.95 14.45
N SER A 331 -30.33 34.23 14.12
CA SER A 331 -30.53 34.71 12.74
C SER A 331 -29.36 34.38 11.82
N ASP A 332 -28.13 34.52 12.31
CA ASP A 332 -26.92 34.36 11.50
C ASP A 332 -26.63 32.88 11.25
N GLN A 333 -26.98 32.03 12.24
CA GLN A 333 -26.93 30.58 12.10
C GLN A 333 -27.97 30.08 11.08
N LEU A 334 -29.19 30.63 11.09
CA LEU A 334 -30.22 30.28 10.11
C LEU A 334 -29.84 30.71 8.69
N ALA A 335 -29.24 31.89 8.53
CA ALA A 335 -28.74 32.35 7.23
C ALA A 335 -27.63 31.42 6.70
N ALA A 336 -26.69 31.01 7.56
CA ALA A 336 -25.63 30.08 7.19
C ALA A 336 -26.17 28.70 6.78
N ILE A 337 -27.17 28.18 7.51
CA ILE A 337 -27.83 26.91 7.16
C ILE A 337 -28.58 27.02 5.83
N SER A 338 -29.27 28.13 5.59
CA SER A 338 -29.96 28.36 4.31
C SER A 338 -28.98 28.37 3.14
N GLN A 339 -27.87 29.09 3.28
CA GLN A 339 -26.82 29.14 2.25
C GLN A 339 -26.18 27.76 2.02
N GLN A 340 -26.00 26.97 3.09
CA GLN A 340 -25.49 25.60 2.97
C GLN A 340 -26.47 24.71 2.20
N ASN A 341 -27.77 24.82 2.47
CA ASN A 341 -28.81 24.04 1.78
C ASN A 341 -28.88 24.39 0.28
N GLU A 342 -28.75 25.67 -0.09
CA GLU A 342 -28.70 26.08 -1.50
C GLU A 342 -27.49 25.48 -2.22
N ARG A 343 -26.32 25.45 -1.58
CA ARG A 343 -25.12 24.81 -2.15
C ARG A 343 -25.31 23.30 -2.33
N ILE A 344 -25.99 22.64 -1.40
CA ILE A 344 -26.28 21.21 -1.50
C ILE A 344 -27.24 20.94 -2.67
N LEU A 345 -28.29 21.75 -2.83
CA LEU A 345 -29.23 21.63 -3.94
C LEU A 345 -28.56 21.86 -5.29
N ALA A 346 -27.73 22.90 -5.41
CA ALA A 346 -26.94 23.15 -6.63
C ALA A 346 -25.99 21.98 -6.96
N GLY A 347 -25.37 21.38 -5.93
CA GLY A 347 -24.56 20.18 -6.09
C GLY A 347 -25.35 18.97 -6.59
N GLN A 348 -26.58 18.78 -6.11
CA GLN A 348 -27.47 17.70 -6.55
C GLN A 348 -27.87 17.86 -8.03
N GLU A 349 -28.20 19.08 -8.47
CA GLU A 349 -28.53 19.35 -9.88
C GLU A 349 -27.35 19.06 -10.82
N LEU A 350 -26.13 19.40 -10.41
CA LEU A 350 -24.92 19.10 -11.19
C LEU A 350 -24.70 17.59 -11.33
N ILE A 351 -24.90 16.83 -10.25
CA ILE A 351 -24.80 15.36 -10.26
C ILE A 351 -25.85 14.74 -11.18
N HIS A 352 -27.10 15.21 -11.12
CA HIS A 352 -28.17 14.74 -12.00
C HIS A 352 -27.83 15.01 -13.47
N THR A 353 -27.38 16.22 -13.79
CA THR A 353 -26.96 16.58 -15.15
C THR A 353 -25.82 15.70 -15.66
N ARG A 354 -24.84 15.35 -14.81
CA ARG A 354 -23.73 14.46 -15.16
C ARG A 354 -24.21 13.03 -15.41
N LEU A 355 -25.11 12.51 -14.58
CA LEU A 355 -25.68 11.17 -14.75
C LEU A 355 -26.48 11.04 -16.05
N ASP A 356 -27.24 12.07 -16.42
CA ASP A 356 -28.00 12.05 -17.67
C ASP A 356 -27.09 12.09 -18.90
N ARG A 357 -25.99 12.86 -18.86
CA ARG A 357 -24.96 12.83 -19.93
C ARG A 357 -24.34 11.45 -20.10
N GLU A 358 -24.02 10.77 -19.00
CA GLU A 358 -23.45 9.41 -19.06
C GLU A 358 -24.46 8.38 -19.55
N ARG A 359 -25.74 8.50 -19.17
CA ARG A 359 -26.82 7.65 -19.71
C ARG A 359 -26.99 7.84 -21.21
N ASP A 360 -26.93 9.06 -21.70
CA ASP A 360 -27.03 9.35 -23.13
C ASP A 360 -25.81 8.85 -23.90
N ARG A 361 -24.61 8.95 -23.32
CA ARG A 361 -23.40 8.34 -23.88
C ARG A 361 -23.52 6.83 -23.97
N GLY A 362 -24.03 6.17 -22.92
CA GLY A 362 -24.31 4.74 -22.91
C GLY A 362 -25.29 4.33 -23.99
N ARG A 363 -26.40 5.08 -24.16
CA ARG A 363 -27.38 4.85 -25.24
C ARG A 363 -26.75 4.97 -26.63
N ARG A 364 -25.91 5.97 -26.88
CA ARG A 364 -25.21 6.14 -28.16
C ARG A 364 -24.25 4.99 -28.47
N LEU A 365 -23.52 4.50 -27.46
CA LEU A 365 -22.60 3.36 -27.63
C LEU A 365 -23.36 2.08 -27.98
N MET A 366 -24.47 1.80 -27.30
CA MET A 366 -25.31 0.63 -27.59
C MET A 366 -25.93 0.69 -28.99
N SER A 367 -26.41 1.87 -29.42
CA SER A 367 -26.91 2.07 -30.78
C SER A 367 -25.80 1.89 -31.83
N GLY A 368 -24.58 2.36 -31.56
CA GLY A 368 -23.42 2.16 -32.42
C GLY A 368 -23.01 0.70 -32.56
N GLN A 369 -23.06 -0.07 -31.47
CA GLN A 369 -22.80 -1.51 -31.51
C GLN A 369 -23.84 -2.27 -32.33
N HIS A 370 -25.12 -1.90 -32.22
CA HIS A 370 -26.18 -2.49 -33.05
C HIS A 370 -25.96 -2.21 -34.55
N TYR A 371 -25.47 -1.02 -34.91
CA TYR A 371 -25.14 -0.66 -36.29
C TYR A 371 -23.92 -1.42 -36.84
N ILE A 372 -22.90 -1.66 -36.01
CA ILE A 372 -21.72 -2.43 -36.41
C ILE A 372 -22.08 -3.92 -36.57
N MET A 373 -22.92 -4.47 -35.69
CA MET A 373 -23.35 -5.86 -35.78
C MET A 373 -24.30 -6.12 -36.98
N SER A 374 -25.12 -5.14 -37.38
CA SER A 374 -25.94 -5.29 -38.59
C SER A 374 -25.12 -5.25 -39.88
N TYR A 375 -24.00 -4.54 -39.91
CA TYR A 375 -23.08 -4.52 -41.06
C TYR A 375 -22.24 -5.80 -41.19
N LEU A 376 -21.91 -6.47 -40.08
CA LEU A 376 -21.13 -7.71 -40.09
C LEU A 376 -21.99 -8.98 -40.25
N GLY A 377 -23.30 -8.89 -40.06
CA GLY A 377 -24.25 -10.00 -40.25
C GLY A 377 -24.85 -10.11 -41.67
N GLY A 378 -24.63 -9.12 -42.53
CA GLY A 378 -25.05 -9.14 -43.93
C GLY A 378 -23.98 -9.79 -44.81
N GLY A 379 -24.17 -11.08 -45.12
CA GLY A 379 -23.18 -11.92 -45.77
C GLY A 379 -22.56 -11.35 -47.05
N PHE A 380 -21.24 -11.43 -47.11
CA PHE A 380 -20.50 -11.67 -48.34
C PHE A 380 -19.57 -12.86 -48.09
N PHE A 381 -20.07 -14.06 -48.41
CA PHE A 381 -19.22 -15.16 -48.81
C PHE A 381 -18.97 -14.98 -50.31
N VAL A 382 -17.72 -14.73 -50.68
CA VAL A 382 -17.17 -15.03 -52.02
C VAL A 382 -15.97 -15.91 -51.79
#